data_AF-X1RP89-F1
#
_entry.id   AF-X1RP89-F1
#
_cell.length_a   1.000
_cell.length_b   1.000
_cell.length_c   1.000
_cell.angle_alpha   90.00
_cell.angle_beta   90.00
_cell.angle_gamma   90.00
#
_symmetry.space_group_name_H-M   'P 1'
#
loop_
_entity.id
_entity.type
_entity.pdbx_description
1 polymer ?
#
loop_
_entity_poly.entity_id
_entity_poly.type
_entity_poly.pdbx_seq_one_letter_code
_entity_poly.pdbx_strand_id
1 'polypeptide(L)'
;MRNLIGSITWAWIVGFALLFGTTIGAAVSVKAIAIAEAKIALVNADFVGGFMTMLFKGIICNFLVNFAIYQAIKSKDNLMAKVVNIWFPIMAFVAVGSEHVIANMFFLPI
;
A
#
# COMPACT_ATOMS: atom_id res chain seq x y z
N MET A 1 -5.84 -8.36 13.39
CA MET A 1 -4.94 -9.54 13.27
C MET A 1 -5.14 -10.33 11.97
N ARG A 2 -6.37 -10.56 11.50
CA ARG A 2 -6.62 -11.28 10.22
C ARG A 2 -5.93 -10.65 9.01
N ASN A 3 -5.91 -9.32 8.91
CA ASN A 3 -5.26 -8.61 7.80
C ASN A 3 -3.73 -8.81 7.79
N LEU A 4 -3.10 -8.88 8.96
CA LEU A 4 -1.66 -9.11 9.09
C LEU A 4 -1.27 -10.53 8.67
N ILE A 5 -2.03 -11.53 9.12
CA ILE A 5 -1.81 -12.93 8.74
C ILE A 5 -1.96 -13.09 7.22
N GLY A 6 -3.00 -12.48 6.64
CA GLY A 6 -3.24 -12.50 5.20
C GLY A 6 -2.13 -11.81 4.40
N SER A 7 -1.70 -10.61 4.82
CA SER A 7 -0.65 -9.86 4.12
C SER A 7 0.71 -10.57 4.16
N ILE A 8 1.07 -11.17 5.31
CA ILE A 8 2.30 -11.95 5.45
C ILE A 8 2.22 -13.20 4.58
N THR A 9 1.13 -13.97 4.65
CA THR A 9 0.97 -15.19 3.83
C THR A 9 1.06 -14.86 2.34
N TRP A 10 0.46 -13.76 1.90
CA TRP A 10 0.54 -13.32 0.52
C TRP A 10 1.93 -12.82 0.13
N ALA A 11 2.62 -12.07 1.01
CA ALA A 11 4.00 -11.66 0.81
C ALA A 11 4.93 -12.86 0.59
N TRP A 12 4.78 -13.93 1.37
CA TRP A 12 5.54 -15.17 1.19
C TRP A 12 5.26 -15.84 -0.16
N ILE A 13 4.00 -15.94 -0.59
CA ILE A 13 3.64 -16.55 -1.88
C ILE A 13 4.25 -15.74 -3.04
N VAL A 14 4.14 -14.41 -2.98
CA VAL A 14 4.67 -13.52 -4.02
C VAL A 14 6.20 -13.53 -4.02
N GLY A 15 6.84 -13.49 -2.85
CA GLY A 15 8.29 -13.59 -2.72
C GLY A 15 8.85 -14.88 -3.29
N PHE A 16 8.21 -16.03 -3.00
CA PHE A 16 8.57 -17.31 -3.61
C PHE A 16 8.37 -17.31 -5.13
N ALA A 17 7.27 -16.75 -5.65
CA ALA A 17 7.03 -16.66 -7.09
C ALA A 17 8.05 -15.75 -7.81
N LEU A 18 8.51 -14.69 -7.15
CA LEU A 18 9.52 -13.76 -7.69
C LEU A 18 10.93 -14.37 -7.67
N LEU A 19 11.22 -15.29 -6.74
CA LEU A 19 12.51 -16.00 -6.64
C LEU A 19 12.72 -17.04 -7.75
N PHE A 20 11.63 -17.68 -8.22
CA PHE A 20 11.64 -18.72 -9.25
C PHE A 20 11.12 -18.23 -10.62
N GLY A 21 10.88 -16.93 -10.77
CA GLY A 21 10.36 -16.33 -12.00
C GLY A 21 11.44 -16.19 -13.10
N THR A 22 11.01 -16.23 -14.36
CA THR A 22 11.83 -15.89 -15.54
C THR A 22 12.39 -14.47 -15.45
N THR A 23 13.21 -14.02 -16.41
CA THR A 23 13.88 -12.70 -16.43
C THR A 23 13.00 -11.47 -16.10
N ILE A 24 11.67 -11.57 -16.24
CA ILE A 24 10.68 -10.56 -15.83
C ILE A 24 10.53 -10.48 -14.29
N GLY A 25 10.62 -11.60 -13.57
CA GLY A 25 10.57 -11.66 -12.10
C GLY A 25 11.71 -10.91 -11.43
N ALA A 26 12.90 -10.90 -12.04
CA ALA A 26 14.06 -10.16 -11.55
C ALA A 26 13.89 -8.63 -11.60
N ALA A 27 13.18 -8.10 -12.60
CA ALA A 27 12.90 -6.66 -12.68
C ALA A 27 11.85 -6.22 -11.64
N VAL A 28 10.86 -7.08 -11.37
CA VAL A 28 9.80 -6.82 -10.39
C VAL A 28 10.33 -6.92 -8.96
N SER A 29 11.22 -7.88 -8.68
CA SER A 29 11.85 -8.02 -7.35
C SER A 29 12.69 -6.80 -6.98
N VAL A 30 13.48 -6.24 -7.92
CA VAL A 30 14.27 -5.03 -7.67
C VAL A 30 13.38 -3.82 -7.36
N LYS A 31 12.25 -3.67 -8.06
CA LYS A 31 11.29 -2.58 -7.77
C LYS A 31 10.62 -2.75 -6.42
N ALA A 32 10.27 -3.98 -6.03
CA ALA A 32 9.67 -4.27 -4.72
C ALA A 32 10.64 -3.95 -3.58
N ILE A 33 11.91 -4.35 -3.71
CA ILE A 33 12.97 -4.06 -2.73
C ILE A 33 13.20 -2.55 -2.62
N ALA A 34 13.29 -1.82 -3.74
CA ALA A 34 13.45 -0.37 -3.72
C ALA A 34 12.31 0.38 -3.02
N ILE A 35 11.07 -0.12 -3.12
CA ILE A 35 9.92 0.46 -2.40
C ILE A 35 10.02 0.17 -0.89
N ALA A 36 10.46 -1.03 -0.50
CA ALA A 36 10.67 -1.39 0.90
C ALA A 36 11.80 -0.55 1.54
N GLU A 37 12.93 -0.38 0.84
CA GLU A 37 14.05 0.45 1.28
C GLU A 37 13.65 1.92 1.45
N ALA A 38 12.88 2.47 0.50
CA ALA A 38 12.37 3.84 0.59
C ALA A 38 11.44 4.06 1.80
N LYS A 39 10.67 3.04 2.18
CA LYS A 39 9.80 3.07 3.37
C LYS A 39 10.60 3.03 4.67
N ILE A 40 11.67 2.22 4.72
CA ILE A 40 12.55 2.11 5.89
C ILE A 40 13.41 3.38 6.04
N ALA A 41 13.82 4.02 4.94
CA ALA A 41 14.60 5.25 4.97
C ALA A 41 13.89 6.39 5.72
N LEU A 42 12.56 6.46 5.65
CA LEU A 42 11.77 7.44 6.40
C LEU A 42 11.78 7.19 7.92
N VAL A 43 12.03 5.95 8.37
CA VAL A 43 12.13 5.58 9.79
C VAL A 43 13.48 6.02 10.36
N ASN A 44 14.52 6.02 9.53
CA ASN A 44 15.89 6.37 9.91
C ASN A 44 16.18 7.88 9.91
N ALA A 45 15.24 8.71 9.42
CA ALA A 45 15.30 10.16 9.59
C ALA A 45 15.03 10.53 11.06
N ASP A 46 15.53 11.69 11.50
CA ASP A 46 15.39 12.21 12.88
C ASP A 46 14.07 11.80 13.54
N PHE A 47 14.13 11.26 14.76
CA PHE A 47 12.98 10.64 15.45
C PHE A 47 11.72 11.50 15.42
N VAL A 48 11.86 12.83 15.54
CA VAL A 48 10.73 13.78 15.49
C VAL A 48 10.27 14.06 14.05
N GLY A 49 11.20 14.26 13.12
CA GLY A 49 10.89 14.57 11.72
C GLY A 49 10.33 13.38 10.94
N GLY A 50 10.93 12.20 11.11
CA GLY A 50 10.49 10.95 10.50
C GLY A 50 9.12 10.51 11.01
N PHE A 51 8.92 10.52 12.34
CA PHE A 51 7.63 10.13 12.94
C PHE A 51 6.49 11.05 12.52
N MET A 52 6.69 12.38 12.56
CA MET A 52 5.65 13.33 12.14
C MET A 52 5.31 13.16 10.66
N THR A 53 6.31 12.96 9.80
CA THR A 53 6.11 12.72 8.37
C THR A 53 5.27 11.46 8.13
N MET A 54 5.55 10.37 8.84
CA MET A 54 4.76 9.13 8.75
C MET A 54 3.33 9.32 9.27
N LEU A 55 3.15 10.07 10.35
CA LEU A 55 1.85 10.33 10.94
C LEU A 55 0.94 11.07 9.95
N PHE A 56 1.42 12.18 9.37
CA PHE A 56 0.64 12.94 8.39
C PHE A 56 0.38 12.15 7.11
N LYS A 57 1.36 11.38 6.62
CA LYS A 57 1.16 10.47 5.48
C LYS A 57 0.09 9.42 5.81
N GLY A 58 0.06 8.88 7.02
CA GLY A 58 -0.96 7.92 7.47
C GLY A 58 -2.35 8.54 7.58
N ILE A 59 -2.47 9.76 8.09
CA ILE A 59 -3.74 10.49 8.21
C ILE A 59 -4.35 10.72 6.83
N ILE A 60 -3.56 11.20 5.86
CA ILE A 60 -4.02 11.45 4.49
C ILE A 60 -4.46 10.13 3.83
N CYS A 61 -3.72 9.04 4.04
CA CYS A 61 -4.10 7.74 3.52
C CYS A 61 -5.47 7.29 4.04
N ASN A 62 -5.70 7.34 5.36
CA ASN A 62 -6.96 6.89 5.95
C ASN A 62 -8.14 7.79 5.54
N PHE A 63 -7.90 9.10 5.40
CA PHE A 63 -8.89 10.03 4.90
C PHE A 63 -9.36 9.67 3.48
N LEU A 64 -8.42 9.42 2.55
CA LEU A 64 -8.73 9.05 1.17
C LEU A 64 -9.43 7.68 1.07
N VAL A 65 -9.04 6.71 1.89
CA VAL A 65 -9.71 5.40 1.95
C VAL A 65 -11.15 5.54 2.44
N ASN A 66 -11.39 6.31 3.50
CA ASN A 66 -12.75 6.58 3.98
C ASN A 66 -13.57 7.35 2.95
N PHE A 67 -12.95 8.26 2.20
CA PHE A 67 -13.61 8.97 1.10
C PHE A 67 -13.98 8.02 -0.06
N ALA A 68 -13.15 7.03 -0.36
CA ALA A 68 -13.46 5.97 -1.34
C ALA A 68 -14.68 5.14 -0.91
N ILE A 69 -14.70 4.70 0.35
CA ILE A 69 -15.79 3.92 0.92
C ILE A 69 -17.08 4.74 0.94
N TYR A 70 -17.00 6.02 1.31
CA TYR A 70 -18.16 6.92 1.30
C TYR A 70 -18.79 7.06 -0.09
N GLN A 71 -17.97 7.27 -1.12
CA GLN A 71 -18.47 7.35 -2.50
C GLN A 71 -19.03 6.01 -2.99
N ALA A 72 -18.42 4.88 -2.60
CA ALA A 72 -18.91 3.56 -2.93
C ALA A 72 -20.30 3.27 -2.33
N ILE A 73 -20.53 3.68 -1.07
CA ILE A 73 -21.83 3.55 -0.41
C ILE A 73 -22.88 4.44 -1.10
N LYS A 74 -22.52 5.67 -1.46
CA LYS A 74 -23.42 6.58 -2.19
C LYS A 74 -23.84 6.09 -3.57
N SER A 75 -23.05 5.21 -4.19
CA SER A 75 -23.28 4.69 -5.54
C SER A 75 -24.33 3.57 -5.62
N LYS A 76 -24.92 3.17 -4.48
CA LYS A 76 -26.02 2.18 -4.37
C LYS A 76 -25.79 0.91 -5.21
N ASP A 77 -26.56 0.68 -6.28
CA ASP A 77 -26.58 -0.58 -7.05
C ASP A 77 -25.77 -0.52 -8.35
N ASN A 78 -25.23 0.65 -8.70
CA ASN A 78 -24.40 0.80 -9.89
C ASN A 78 -22.99 0.28 -9.62
N LEU A 79 -22.76 -0.99 -9.97
CA LEU A 79 -21.47 -1.67 -9.84
C LEU A 79 -20.34 -0.91 -10.55
N MET A 80 -20.56 -0.40 -11.77
CA MET A 80 -19.56 0.39 -12.48
C MET A 80 -19.23 1.70 -11.74
N ALA A 81 -20.23 2.38 -11.19
CA ALA A 81 -19.99 3.61 -10.43
C ALA A 81 -19.19 3.33 -9.15
N LYS A 82 -19.46 2.21 -8.46
CA LYS A 82 -18.68 1.77 -7.29
C LYS A 82 -17.21 1.54 -7.63
N VAL A 83 -16.92 0.81 -8.72
CA VAL A 83 -15.54 0.50 -9.12
C VAL A 83 -14.78 1.79 -9.44
N VAL A 84 -15.36 2.66 -10.26
CA VAL A 84 -14.72 3.92 -10.67
C VAL A 84 -14.50 4.85 -9.46
N ASN A 85 -15.49 4.95 -8.57
CA ASN A 85 -15.41 5.82 -7.39
C ASN A 85 -14.42 5.31 -6.32
N ILE A 86 -14.13 4.01 -6.28
CA ILE A 86 -13.08 3.45 -5.43
C ILE A 86 -11.70 3.61 -6.10
N TRP A 87 -11.64 3.48 -7.41
CA TRP A 87 -10.38 3.51 -8.16
C TRP A 87 -9.66 4.86 -8.04
N PHE A 88 -10.36 5.98 -8.25
CA PHE A 88 -9.73 7.31 -8.24
C PHE A 88 -9.08 7.67 -6.89
N PRO A 89 -9.76 7.52 -5.73
CA PRO A 89 -9.14 7.81 -4.44
C PRO A 89 -7.99 6.86 -4.09
N ILE A 90 -8.05 5.59 -4.51
CA ILE A 90 -6.95 4.64 -4.32
C ILE A 90 -5.72 5.08 -5.12
N MET A 91 -5.90 5.42 -6.39
CA MET A 91 -4.81 5.93 -7.23
C MET A 91 -4.25 7.25 -6.68
N ALA A 92 -5.10 8.12 -6.15
CA ALA A 92 -4.67 9.38 -5.56
C ALA A 92 -3.74 9.18 -4.36
N PHE A 93 -4.06 8.27 -3.43
CA PHE A 93 -3.19 8.05 -2.27
C PHE A 93 -1.88 7.35 -2.66
N VAL A 94 -1.92 6.45 -3.65
CA VAL A 94 -0.70 5.81 -4.21
C VAL A 94 0.19 6.85 -4.91
N ALA A 95 -0.38 7.76 -5.69
CA ALA A 95 0.35 8.82 -6.37
C ALA A 95 0.97 9.85 -5.41
N VAL A 96 0.28 10.16 -4.31
CA VAL A 96 0.79 11.01 -3.22
C VAL A 96 1.88 10.28 -2.41
N GLY A 97 1.98 8.96 -2.51
CA GLY A 97 2.96 8.15 -1.80
C GLY A 97 2.69 8.09 -0.29
N SER A 98 1.42 8.11 0.11
CA SER A 98 1.02 8.05 1.51
C SER A 98 1.22 6.64 2.10
N GLU A 99 1.29 6.56 3.44
CA GLU A 99 1.61 5.31 4.14
C GLU A 99 0.32 4.59 4.58
N HIS A 100 0.05 3.43 4.00
CA HIS A 100 -1.09 2.59 4.39
C HIS A 100 -0.61 1.40 5.22
N VAL A 101 -1.14 1.28 6.45
CA VAL A 101 -0.67 0.26 7.40
C VAL A 101 -0.74 -1.16 6.85
N ILE A 102 -1.81 -1.53 6.13
CA ILE A 102 -1.97 -2.89 5.59
C ILE A 102 -1.09 -3.09 4.35
N ALA A 103 -0.86 -2.05 3.54
CA ALA A 103 0.05 -2.17 2.40
C ALA A 103 1.50 -2.34 2.88
N ASN A 104 1.87 -1.61 3.94
CA ASN A 104 3.19 -1.72 4.56
C ASN A 104 3.41 -3.11 5.18
N MET A 105 2.37 -3.75 5.73
CA MET A 105 2.42 -5.14 6.18
C MET A 105 2.63 -6.18 5.07
N PHE A 106 2.49 -5.79 3.79
CA PHE A 106 2.79 -6.63 2.62
C PHE A 106 4.15 -6.29 2.00
N PHE A 107 4.49 -5.01 1.86
CA PHE A 107 5.73 -4.59 1.21
C PHE A 107 6.99 -4.78 2.07
N LEU A 108 6.88 -4.68 3.41
CA LEU A 108 8.04 -4.86 4.30
C LEU A 108 8.53 -6.32 4.42
N PRO A 109 7.66 -7.35 4.44
CA PRO A 109 8.09 -8.74 4.53
C PRO A 109 8.29 -9.47 3.19
N ILE A 110 8.13 -8.79 2.04
CA ILE A 110 8.52 -9.31 0.71
C ILE A 110 10.05 -9.36 0.61
#